data_AF-A0A1H1XZP4-F1
#
_entry.id   AF-A0A1H1XZP4-F1
#
_cell.length_a   1.000
_cell.length_b   1.000
_cell.length_c   1.000
_cell.angle_alpha   90.00
_cell.angle_beta   90.00
_cell.angle_gamma   90.00
#
_symmetry.space_group_name_H-M   'P 1'
#
loop_
_entity.id
_entity.type
_entity.pdbx_description
1 polymer ?
#
loop_
_entity_poly.entity_id
_entity_poly.type
_entity_poly.pdbx_seq_one_letter_code
_entity_poly.pdbx_strand_id
1 'polypeptide(L)'
;MLSLLRVFSTERPTGLLCAFYRINMNPTEQFGLNWLLNAMTCPETRYKRYYYDSIQQFLFHIVLPNDRDGPILFYDALGISVDGKIYHELFMRMENCHRPYSGIVEICRFTIAQKVDIQQAFLKRLYKWQYLIKVTAQQEEGTFILDEVLTKPEYALLKPVWKKFKLEVARYYVQSLSQATGIQVDLSR
;
A
#
# COMPACT_ATOMS: atom_id res chain seq x y z
N MET A 1 -0.88 14.55 9.47
CA MET A 1 -0.68 14.10 8.08
C MET A 1 0.83 14.04 7.82
N LEU A 2 1.42 12.85 7.84
CA LEU A 2 2.88 12.64 7.82
C LEU A 2 3.45 12.88 6.40
N SER A 3 4.46 13.74 6.27
CA SER A 3 5.08 14.05 4.97
C SER A 3 6.04 12.94 4.54
N LEU A 4 5.51 11.92 3.85
CA LEU A 4 6.28 10.90 3.11
C LEU A 4 7.40 11.52 2.24
N LEU A 5 7.24 12.79 1.84
CA LEU A 5 8.12 13.56 0.95
C LEU A 5 9.49 13.96 1.54
N ARG A 6 9.63 14.16 2.87
CA ARG A 6 10.89 14.69 3.43
C ARG A 6 12.06 13.71 3.29
N VAL A 7 11.77 12.40 3.24
CA VAL A 7 12.80 11.35 3.23
C VAL A 7 13.37 11.11 1.82
N PHE A 8 12.62 11.42 0.75
CA PHE A 8 13.07 11.17 -0.63
C PHE A 8 13.80 12.35 -1.29
N SER A 9 14.05 13.46 -0.57
CA SER A 9 14.61 14.69 -1.16
C SER A 9 16.13 14.89 -0.98
N THR A 10 16.84 14.02 -0.26
CA THR A 10 18.21 14.33 0.22
C THR A 10 19.37 13.57 -0.39
N GLU A 11 19.20 12.70 -1.40
CA GLU A 11 20.34 11.99 -2.00
C GLU A 11 20.52 12.32 -3.49
N ARG A 12 21.65 12.97 -3.80
CA ARG A 12 22.13 13.17 -5.18
C ARG A 12 22.45 11.80 -5.79
N PRO A 13 21.97 11.46 -7.00
CA PRO A 13 22.33 10.20 -7.63
C PRO A 13 23.65 10.39 -8.40
N THR A 14 24.77 10.04 -7.78
CA THR A 14 26.03 9.83 -8.50
C THR A 14 26.06 8.41 -9.08
N GLY A 15 25.94 8.30 -10.40
CA GLY A 15 26.73 7.36 -11.22
C GLY A 15 26.41 5.85 -11.22
N LEU A 16 25.39 5.33 -10.52
CA LEU A 16 25.12 3.88 -10.46
C LEU A 16 23.63 3.55 -10.62
N LEU A 17 23.05 3.83 -11.79
CA LEU A 17 21.64 3.50 -12.07
C LEU A 17 21.38 2.00 -12.38
N CYS A 18 22.42 1.17 -12.41
CA CYS A 18 22.30 -0.29 -12.63
C CYS A 18 22.99 -1.18 -11.57
N ALA A 19 23.64 -0.63 -10.55
CA ALA A 19 24.23 -1.49 -9.51
C ALA A 19 23.18 -1.91 -8.50
N PHE A 20 22.71 -3.15 -8.67
CA PHE A 20 22.28 -4.07 -7.63
C PHE A 20 21.57 -3.44 -6.44
N TYR A 21 20.39 -2.95 -6.73
CA TYR A 21 19.32 -2.75 -5.77
C TYR A 21 18.81 -4.12 -5.25
N ARG A 22 19.65 -4.94 -4.61
CA ARG A 22 19.20 -6.13 -3.86
C ARG A 22 18.39 -5.65 -2.65
N ILE A 23 17.06 -5.72 -2.72
CA ILE A 23 16.32 -5.99 -1.49
C ILE A 23 16.23 -7.50 -1.39
N ASN A 24 16.91 -8.07 -0.41
CA ASN A 24 16.65 -9.44 0.01
C ASN A 24 15.32 -9.43 0.80
N MET A 25 14.21 -9.52 0.08
CA MET A 25 12.87 -9.74 0.66
C MET A 25 12.56 -11.23 0.54
N ASN A 26 12.04 -11.82 1.59
CA ASN A 26 11.48 -13.16 1.47
C ASN A 26 10.13 -13.09 0.68
N PRO A 27 9.67 -14.21 0.08
CA PRO A 27 8.45 -14.21 -0.72
C PRO A 27 7.20 -13.74 0.04
N THR A 28 7.08 -14.07 1.33
CA THR A 28 5.94 -13.71 2.18
C THR A 28 5.87 -12.20 2.42
N GLU A 29 6.99 -11.58 2.79
CA GLU A 29 7.10 -10.14 2.96
C GLU A 29 6.79 -9.42 1.65
N GLN A 30 7.29 -9.94 0.53
CA GLN A 30 6.99 -9.39 -0.79
C GLN A 30 5.49 -9.50 -1.12
N PHE A 31 4.84 -10.60 -0.77
CA PHE A 31 3.40 -10.78 -0.92
C PHE A 31 2.63 -9.75 -0.07
N GLY A 32 2.93 -9.66 1.23
CA GLY A 32 2.28 -8.70 2.14
C GLY A 32 2.44 -7.24 1.71
N LEU A 33 3.62 -6.86 1.20
CA LEU A 33 3.84 -5.50 0.67
C LEU A 33 3.10 -5.23 -0.64
N ASN A 34 2.98 -6.22 -1.53
CA ASN A 34 2.14 -6.07 -2.74
C ASN A 34 0.66 -5.95 -2.37
N TRP A 35 0.22 -6.70 -1.37
CA TRP A 35 -1.12 -6.59 -0.83
C TRP A 35 -1.39 -5.18 -0.29
N LEU A 36 -0.45 -4.66 0.51
CA LEU A 36 -0.55 -3.32 1.08
C LEU A 36 -0.64 -2.27 -0.03
N LEU A 37 0.14 -2.41 -1.10
CA LEU A 37 0.05 -1.51 -2.25
C LEU A 37 -1.36 -1.51 -2.85
N ASN A 38 -1.97 -2.68 -3.04
CA ASN A 38 -3.33 -2.77 -3.55
C ASN A 38 -4.36 -2.13 -2.59
N ALA A 39 -4.19 -2.34 -1.28
CA ALA A 39 -5.04 -1.71 -0.27
C ALA A 39 -4.92 -0.17 -0.32
N MET A 40 -3.69 0.34 -0.44
CA MET A 40 -3.42 1.78 -0.51
C MET A 40 -3.90 2.40 -1.83
N THR A 41 -3.84 1.70 -2.96
CA THR A 41 -4.26 2.26 -4.26
C THR A 41 -5.71 1.99 -4.62
N CYS A 42 -6.45 1.20 -3.83
CA CYS A 42 -7.84 0.86 -4.08
C CYS A 42 -8.71 2.13 -4.30
N PRO A 43 -9.55 2.17 -5.36
CA PRO A 43 -10.31 3.37 -5.70
C PRO A 43 -11.39 3.66 -4.66
N GLU A 44 -11.71 4.95 -4.48
CA GLU A 44 -12.69 5.41 -3.48
C GLU A 44 -14.09 4.82 -3.66
N THR A 45 -14.51 4.61 -4.90
CA THR A 45 -15.84 4.06 -5.27
C THR A 45 -16.06 2.61 -4.85
N ARG A 46 -15.02 1.90 -4.40
CA ARG A 46 -15.16 0.58 -3.81
C ARG A 46 -15.47 0.74 -2.33
N TYR A 47 -16.61 0.19 -1.90
CA TYR A 47 -17.02 0.01 -0.50
C TYR A 47 -16.12 -0.97 0.27
N LYS A 48 -14.80 -0.93 0.02
CA LYS A 48 -13.78 -1.79 0.60
C LYS A 48 -12.87 -1.00 1.52
N ARG A 49 -12.70 -1.49 2.74
CA ARG A 49 -11.75 -0.95 3.72
C ARG A 49 -10.82 -2.06 4.16
N TYR A 50 -9.54 -1.74 4.30
CA TYR A 50 -8.47 -2.70 4.50
C TYR A 50 -7.86 -2.53 5.88
N TYR A 51 -7.56 -3.65 6.52
CA TYR A 51 -7.11 -3.68 7.90
C TYR A 51 -6.01 -4.72 8.10
N TYR A 52 -5.23 -4.50 9.14
CA TYR A 52 -4.27 -5.46 9.68
C TYR A 52 -4.64 -5.77 11.14
N ASP A 53 -4.71 -7.05 11.47
CA ASP A 53 -4.82 -7.53 12.85
C ASP A 53 -3.41 -7.87 13.37
N SER A 54 -2.92 -7.16 14.39
CA SER A 54 -1.62 -7.42 14.99
C SER A 54 -1.60 -8.58 15.99
N ILE A 55 -2.76 -9.00 16.50
CA ILE A 55 -2.88 -10.14 17.41
C ILE A 55 -2.82 -11.43 16.61
N GLN A 56 -3.64 -11.51 15.55
CA GLN A 56 -3.72 -12.69 14.69
C GLN A 56 -2.75 -12.63 13.50
N GLN A 57 -2.12 -11.47 13.28
CA GLN A 57 -1.07 -11.21 12.28
C GLN A 57 -1.49 -11.53 10.85
N PHE A 58 -2.67 -11.09 10.45
CA PHE A 58 -3.12 -11.17 9.05
C PHE A 58 -3.78 -9.90 8.56
N LEU A 59 -3.88 -9.85 7.23
CA LEU A 59 -4.51 -8.78 6.47
C LEU A 59 -5.93 -9.20 6.07
N PHE A 60 -6.89 -8.31 6.24
CA PHE A 60 -8.29 -8.55 5.91
C PHE A 60 -8.95 -7.30 5.35
N HIS A 61 -10.09 -7.47 4.68
CA HIS A 61 -10.89 -6.35 4.23
C HIS A 61 -12.36 -6.53 4.60
N ILE A 62 -13.03 -5.40 4.76
CA ILE A 62 -14.47 -5.33 4.90
C ILE A 62 -15.06 -4.91 3.56
N VAL A 63 -16.13 -5.57 3.13
CA VAL A 63 -17.04 -5.07 2.11
C VAL A 63 -18.30 -4.59 2.82
N LEU A 64 -18.64 -3.32 2.65
CA LEU A 64 -19.93 -2.78 3.10
C LEU A 64 -20.94 -3.00 1.96
N PRO A 65 -21.95 -3.87 2.12
CA PRO A 65 -23.03 -4.01 1.17
C PRO A 65 -23.85 -2.72 1.10
N ASN A 66 -24.51 -2.46 -0.03
CA ASN A 66 -25.46 -1.36 -0.14
C ASN A 66 -26.66 -1.60 0.81
N ASP A 67 -26.73 -0.80 1.87
CA ASP A 67 -27.85 -0.47 2.77
C ASP A 67 -28.70 -1.60 3.43
N ARG A 68 -28.48 -2.89 3.17
CA ARG A 68 -29.34 -3.97 3.74
C ARG A 68 -28.64 -5.13 4.44
N ASP A 69 -27.37 -5.36 4.13
CA ASP A 69 -26.60 -6.43 4.74
C ASP A 69 -25.44 -5.84 5.57
N GLY A 70 -25.17 -6.42 6.73
CA GLY A 70 -24.05 -6.00 7.58
C GLY A 70 -22.69 -6.15 6.90
N PRO A 71 -21.62 -5.57 7.46
CA PRO A 71 -20.27 -5.69 6.89
C PRO A 71 -19.85 -7.15 6.71
N ILE A 72 -19.33 -7.51 5.55
CA ILE A 72 -18.75 -8.84 5.32
C ILE A 72 -17.23 -8.74 5.42
N LEU A 73 -16.64 -9.55 6.30
CA LEU A 73 -15.18 -9.63 6.49
C LEU A 73 -14.61 -10.76 5.63
N PHE A 74 -13.53 -10.47 4.91
CA PHE A 74 -12.83 -11.44 4.05
C PHE A 74 -11.35 -11.55 4.44
N TYR A 75 -10.86 -12.80 4.49
CA TYR A 75 -9.42 -13.07 4.44
C TYR A 75 -8.91 -12.75 3.05
N ASP A 76 -8.08 -11.73 2.94
CA ASP A 76 -7.79 -11.17 1.62
C ASP A 76 -6.75 -11.97 0.82
N ALA A 77 -5.92 -12.77 1.50
CA ALA A 77 -5.02 -13.71 0.83
C ALA A 77 -5.78 -14.85 0.10
N LEU A 78 -7.03 -15.12 0.49
CA LEU A 78 -7.80 -16.28 0.04
C LEU A 78 -9.14 -15.90 -0.62
N GLY A 79 -9.59 -14.66 -0.49
CA GLY A 79 -10.89 -14.21 -1.00
C GLY A 79 -12.09 -14.91 -0.36
N ILE A 80 -11.88 -15.56 0.79
CA ILE A 80 -12.90 -16.30 1.54
C ILE A 80 -13.41 -15.46 2.70
N SER A 81 -14.69 -15.62 3.05
CA SER A 81 -15.26 -14.99 4.23
C SER A 81 -14.57 -15.49 5.50
N VAL A 82 -14.38 -14.59 6.46
CA VAL A 82 -13.91 -14.95 7.79
C VAL A 82 -14.94 -15.86 8.47
N ASP A 83 -14.48 -16.87 9.20
CA ASP A 83 -15.38 -17.77 9.93
C ASP A 83 -16.20 -17.02 10.99
N GLY A 84 -17.34 -17.57 11.40
CA GLY A 84 -18.26 -16.88 12.31
C GLY A 84 -17.68 -16.53 13.68
N LYS A 85 -16.70 -17.30 14.17
CA LYS A 85 -16.08 -17.07 15.49
C LYS A 85 -15.08 -15.91 15.40
N ILE A 86 -14.21 -15.94 14.41
CA ILE A 86 -13.21 -14.89 14.17
C ILE A 86 -13.91 -13.60 13.71
N TYR A 87 -14.99 -13.71 12.93
CA TYR A 87 -15.84 -12.58 12.54
C TYR A 87 -16.32 -11.81 13.77
N HIS A 88 -16.88 -12.50 14.77
CA HIS A 88 -17.43 -11.84 15.95
C HIS A 88 -16.33 -11.15 16.77
N GLU A 89 -15.18 -11.80 16.93
CA GLU A 89 -14.02 -11.20 17.63
C GLU A 89 -13.52 -9.95 16.92
N LEU A 90 -13.30 -10.02 15.59
CA LEU A 90 -12.86 -8.89 14.79
C LEU A 90 -13.89 -7.76 14.83
N PHE A 91 -15.17 -8.06 14.67
CA PHE A 91 -16.25 -7.07 14.71
C PHE A 91 -16.22 -6.26 16.01
N MET A 92 -16.14 -6.92 17.17
CA MET A 92 -16.07 -6.25 18.47
C MET A 92 -14.81 -5.38 18.63
N ARG A 93 -13.67 -5.86 18.13
CA ARG A 93 -12.40 -5.12 18.19
C ARG A 93 -12.39 -3.93 17.22
N MET A 94 -13.04 -4.04 16.07
CA MET A 94 -13.11 -2.99 15.07
C MET A 94 -13.90 -1.77 15.53
N GLU A 95 -14.94 -1.94 16.36
CA GLU A 95 -15.63 -0.80 17.00
C GLU A 95 -14.67 0.08 17.81
N ASN A 96 -13.56 -0.51 18.26
CA ASN A 96 -12.52 0.13 19.04
C ASN A 96 -11.20 0.30 18.26
N CYS A 97 -11.21 0.26 16.92
CA CYS A 97 -9.98 0.28 16.10
C CYS A 97 -9.10 1.53 16.29
N HIS A 98 -9.68 2.63 16.78
CA HIS A 98 -8.95 3.86 17.13
C HIS A 98 -8.13 3.73 18.43
N ARG A 99 -8.30 2.63 19.17
CA ARG A 99 -7.62 2.37 20.43
C ARG A 99 -6.49 1.35 20.22
N PRO A 100 -5.29 1.57 20.77
CA PRO A 100 -4.16 0.65 20.60
C PRO A 100 -4.43 -0.79 21.07
N TYR A 101 -5.24 -0.95 22.13
CA TYR A 101 -5.58 -2.27 22.67
C TYR A 101 -6.44 -3.12 21.73
N SER A 102 -7.06 -2.53 20.70
CA SER A 102 -7.82 -3.30 19.71
C SER A 102 -6.91 -4.21 18.88
N GLY A 103 -5.62 -3.87 18.75
CA GLY A 103 -4.70 -4.57 17.86
C GLY A 103 -5.13 -4.53 16.39
N ILE A 104 -6.09 -3.67 16.01
CA ILE A 104 -6.55 -3.52 14.63
C ILE A 104 -6.08 -2.17 14.11
N VAL A 105 -5.48 -2.19 12.94
CA VAL A 105 -5.01 -0.99 12.26
C VAL A 105 -5.70 -0.89 10.91
N GLU A 106 -6.31 0.25 10.62
CA GLU A 106 -6.80 0.55 9.28
C GLU A 106 -5.65 0.97 8.36
N ILE A 107 -5.63 0.38 7.16
CA ILE A 107 -4.72 0.77 6.08
C ILE A 107 -5.43 1.83 5.23
N CYS A 108 -5.10 3.10 5.49
CA CYS A 108 -5.67 4.21 4.76
C CYS A 108 -5.22 4.22 3.28
N ARG A 109 -6.19 4.45 2.41
CA ARG A 109 -5.99 4.66 0.97
C ARG A 109 -5.18 5.92 0.70
N PHE A 110 -4.42 5.90 -0.39
CA PHE A 110 -3.75 7.08 -0.91
C PHE A 110 -4.73 7.98 -1.65
N THR A 111 -4.66 9.27 -1.36
CA THR A 111 -5.33 10.28 -2.16
C THR A 111 -4.67 10.37 -3.54
N ILE A 112 -5.38 10.94 -4.52
CA ILE A 112 -4.80 11.25 -5.84
C ILE A 112 -3.49 12.03 -5.68
N ALA A 113 -3.46 13.05 -4.82
CA ALA A 113 -2.27 13.85 -4.57
C ALA A 113 -1.08 12.99 -4.08
N GLN A 114 -1.32 12.07 -3.13
CA GLN A 114 -0.28 11.14 -2.66
C GLN A 114 0.19 10.19 -3.77
N LYS A 115 -0.74 9.68 -4.60
CA LYS A 115 -0.39 8.83 -5.75
C LYS A 115 0.49 9.59 -6.74
N VAL A 116 0.17 10.85 -7.03
CA VAL A 116 0.95 11.75 -7.90
C VAL A 116 2.33 12.01 -7.31
N ASP A 117 2.41 12.39 -6.04
CA ASP A 117 3.67 12.70 -5.34
C ASP A 117 4.66 11.54 -5.35
N ILE A 118 4.19 10.32 -5.06
CA ILE A 118 5.00 9.10 -5.09
C ILE A 118 5.60 8.85 -6.48
N GLN A 119 4.78 9.00 -7.53
CA GLN A 119 5.23 8.82 -8.91
C GLN A 119 6.21 9.91 -9.33
N GLN A 120 5.99 11.16 -8.93
CA GLN A 120 6.92 12.25 -9.18
C GLN A 120 8.26 12.02 -8.49
N ALA A 121 8.27 11.54 -7.24
CA ALA A 121 9.50 11.20 -6.52
C ALA A 121 10.31 10.12 -7.26
N PHE A 122 9.64 9.10 -7.80
CA PHE A 122 10.28 8.09 -8.65
C PHE A 122 10.86 8.69 -9.94
N LEU A 123 10.08 9.48 -10.67
CA LEU A 123 10.51 10.08 -11.94
C LEU A 123 11.67 11.06 -11.76
N LYS A 124 11.67 11.84 -10.67
CA LYS A 124 12.75 12.75 -10.29
C LYS A 124 14.07 12.00 -10.12
N ARG A 125 14.06 10.86 -9.41
CA ARG A 125 15.25 10.03 -9.17
C ARG A 125 15.86 9.47 -10.46
N LEU A 126 15.04 9.29 -11.50
CA LEU A 126 15.46 8.77 -12.80
C LEU A 126 15.68 9.85 -13.86
N TYR A 127 15.46 11.13 -13.53
CA TYR A 127 15.47 12.26 -14.47
C TYR A 127 14.54 12.05 -15.68
N LYS A 128 13.40 11.38 -15.49
CA LYS A 128 12.43 11.06 -16.55
C LYS A 128 11.23 12.00 -16.57
N TRP A 129 11.50 13.29 -16.79
CA TRP A 129 10.53 14.37 -16.69
C TRP A 129 9.40 14.35 -17.73
N GLN A 130 9.63 13.70 -18.88
CA GLN A 130 8.65 13.59 -19.96
C GLN A 130 7.32 12.91 -19.57
N TYR A 131 7.28 12.22 -18.42
CA TYR A 131 6.07 11.56 -17.91
C TYR A 131 5.32 12.35 -16.84
N LEU A 132 5.85 13.51 -16.43
CA LEU A 132 5.21 14.33 -15.40
C LEU A 132 3.79 14.71 -15.79
N ILE A 133 3.56 15.11 -17.05
CA ILE A 133 2.24 15.56 -17.52
C ILE A 133 1.19 14.47 -17.31
N LYS A 134 1.51 13.21 -17.65
CA LYS A 134 0.61 12.07 -17.46
C LYS A 134 0.37 11.78 -15.98
N VAL A 135 1.44 11.80 -15.17
CA VAL A 135 1.33 11.59 -13.73
C VAL A 135 0.49 12.68 -13.08
N THR A 136 0.67 13.95 -13.44
CA THR A 136 -0.11 15.07 -12.87
C THR A 136 -1.57 15.06 -13.32
N ALA A 137 -1.87 14.45 -14.46
CA ALA A 137 -3.23 14.29 -14.96
C ALA A 137 -3.95 13.06 -14.38
N GLN A 138 -3.34 12.33 -13.45
CA GLN A 138 -3.93 11.15 -12.84
C GLN A 138 -5.30 11.46 -12.21
N GLN A 139 -6.29 10.64 -12.53
CA GLN A 139 -7.61 10.64 -11.90
C GLN A 139 -7.72 9.51 -10.86
N GLU A 140 -8.89 9.39 -10.21
CA GLU A 140 -9.10 8.33 -9.22
C GLU A 140 -9.12 6.96 -9.90
N GLU A 141 -8.02 6.23 -9.74
CA GLU A 141 -7.78 4.92 -10.32
C GLU A 141 -7.33 3.93 -9.23
N GLY A 142 -7.54 2.64 -9.48
CA GLY A 142 -7.12 1.56 -8.57
C GLY A 142 -5.63 1.26 -8.54
N THR A 143 -4.84 2.00 -9.32
CA THR A 143 -3.42 1.80 -9.57
C THR A 143 -2.69 3.13 -9.72
N PHE A 144 -1.37 3.08 -9.86
CA PHE A 144 -0.60 4.24 -10.29
C PHE A 144 -0.60 4.31 -11.82
N ILE A 145 -0.69 5.51 -12.41
CA ILE A 145 -0.57 5.68 -13.87
C ILE A 145 0.73 5.09 -14.42
N LEU A 146 1.83 5.15 -13.66
CA LEU A 146 3.09 4.54 -14.06
C LEU A 146 3.03 3.01 -14.21
N ASP A 147 2.08 2.33 -13.56
CA ASP A 147 1.87 0.89 -13.78
C ASP A 147 1.47 0.60 -15.22
N GLU A 148 0.64 1.47 -15.81
CA GLU A 148 0.21 1.37 -17.21
C GLU A 148 1.29 1.86 -18.17
N VAL A 149 1.89 3.03 -17.89
CA VAL A 149 2.89 3.63 -18.78
C VAL A 149 4.09 2.71 -18.97
N LEU A 150 4.55 2.05 -17.91
CA LEU A 150 5.73 1.19 -17.93
C LEU A 150 5.46 -0.23 -18.46
N THR A 151 4.24 -0.53 -18.92
CA THR A 151 3.97 -1.79 -19.62
C THR A 151 4.59 -1.84 -21.01
N LYS A 152 4.89 -0.67 -21.61
CA LYS A 152 5.38 -0.60 -22.97
C LYS A 152 6.79 -1.19 -23.10
N PRO A 153 7.11 -1.88 -24.22
CA PRO A 153 8.41 -2.53 -24.41
C PRO A 153 9.60 -1.59 -24.24
N GLU A 154 9.47 -0.32 -24.66
CA GLU A 154 10.53 0.67 -24.52
C GLU A 154 10.91 0.99 -23.05
N TYR A 155 10.12 0.53 -22.07
CA TYR A 155 10.35 0.76 -20.64
C TYR A 155 10.54 -0.52 -19.84
N ALA A 156 10.80 -1.65 -20.50
CA ALA A 156 11.01 -2.95 -19.85
C ALA A 156 12.08 -2.90 -18.74
N LEU A 157 13.12 -2.07 -18.89
CA LEU A 157 14.17 -1.88 -17.89
C LEU A 157 13.72 -1.10 -16.64
N LEU A 158 12.71 -0.24 -16.76
CA LEU A 158 12.21 0.58 -15.66
C LEU A 158 11.17 -0.16 -14.81
N LYS A 159 10.46 -1.12 -15.40
CA LYS A 159 9.40 -1.87 -14.72
C LYS A 159 9.88 -2.59 -13.43
N PRO A 160 11.04 -3.29 -13.41
CA PRO A 160 11.57 -3.87 -12.18
C PRO A 160 11.94 -2.81 -11.13
N VAL A 161 12.51 -1.68 -11.57
CA VAL A 161 12.91 -0.57 -10.68
C VAL A 161 11.68 0.09 -10.05
N TRP A 162 10.62 0.29 -10.83
CA TRP A 162 9.34 0.80 -10.35
C TRP A 162 8.69 -0.14 -9.34
N LYS A 163 8.60 -1.44 -9.66
CA LYS A 163 8.08 -2.45 -8.72
C LYS A 163 8.83 -2.41 -7.39
N LYS A 164 10.16 -2.29 -7.45
CA LYS A 164 10.99 -2.20 -6.26
C LYS A 164 10.71 -0.92 -5.44
N PHE A 165 10.65 0.22 -6.11
CA PHE A 165 10.34 1.51 -5.47
C PHE A 165 8.99 1.47 -4.75
N LYS A 166 7.96 0.88 -5.37
CA LYS A 166 6.66 0.70 -4.71
C LYS A 166 6.75 -0.14 -3.42
N LEU A 167 7.53 -1.21 -3.42
CA LEU A 167 7.72 -2.03 -2.21
C LEU A 167 8.44 -1.25 -1.10
N GLU A 168 9.40 -0.39 -1.43
CA GLU A 168 10.05 0.51 -0.47
C GLU A 168 9.06 1.51 0.14
N VAL A 169 8.20 2.11 -0.70
CA VAL A 169 7.12 3.01 -0.24
C VAL A 169 6.16 2.28 0.69
N ALA A 170 5.73 1.07 0.33
CA ALA A 170 4.86 0.26 1.17
C ALA A 170 5.50 -0.06 2.52
N ARG A 171 6.78 -0.48 2.53
CA ARG A 171 7.49 -0.76 3.77
C ARG A 171 7.62 0.48 4.66
N TYR A 172 7.94 1.64 4.08
CA TYR A 172 8.01 2.89 4.83
C TYR A 172 6.65 3.29 5.40
N TYR A 173 5.57 3.07 4.65
CA TYR A 173 4.21 3.30 5.12
C TYR A 173 3.90 2.42 6.35
N VAL A 174 4.23 1.12 6.30
CA VAL A 174 4.07 0.20 7.44
C VAL A 174 4.81 0.72 8.67
N GLN A 175 6.07 1.12 8.52
CA GLN A 175 6.86 1.67 9.62
C GLN A 175 6.23 2.93 10.21
N SER A 176 5.79 3.86 9.35
CA SER A 176 5.14 5.10 9.77
C SER A 176 3.82 4.84 10.48
N LEU A 177 3.05 3.86 10.00
CA LEU A 177 1.78 3.45 10.57
C LEU A 177 1.98 2.82 11.94
N SER A 178 2.97 1.92 12.09
CA SER A 178 3.32 1.33 13.37
C SER A 178 3.75 2.38 14.40
N GLN A 179 4.55 3.37 13.98
CA GLN A 179 4.95 4.47 14.85
C GLN A 179 3.75 5.34 15.28
N ALA A 180 2.84 5.63 14.35
CA ALA A 180 1.68 6.48 14.63
C ALA A 180 0.64 5.81 15.54
N THR A 181 0.46 4.49 15.40
CA THR A 181 -0.56 3.72 16.12
C THR A 181 -0.03 3.06 17.39
N GLY A 182 1.29 2.90 17.51
CA GLY A 182 1.92 2.10 18.57
C GLY A 182 1.80 0.59 18.34
N ILE A 183 1.27 0.15 17.19
CA ILE A 183 1.03 -1.26 16.86
C ILE A 183 2.10 -1.75 15.88
N GLN A 184 2.86 -2.77 16.26
CA GLN A 184 3.85 -3.36 15.36
C GLN A 184 3.15 -4.18 14.25
N VAL A 185 3.40 -3.79 13.00
CA VAL A 185 2.88 -4.48 11.82
C VAL A 185 4.00 -5.36 11.25
N ASP A 186 3.78 -6.67 11.24
CA ASP A 186 4.70 -7.67 10.72
C ASP A 186 4.06 -8.37 9.52
N LEU A 187 4.63 -8.14 8.34
CA LEU A 187 4.13 -8.70 7.07
C LEU A 187 4.93 -9.94 6.63
N SER A 188 5.78 -10.48 7.49
CA SER A 188 6.66 -11.61 7.16
C SER A 188 6.07 -12.99 7.48
N ARG A 189 4.88 -13.03 8.09
CA ARG A 189 4.13 -14.24 8.46
C ARG A 189 3.03 -14.51 7.45
#